data_AF-A0A7X7V2U8-F1
#
_entry.id   AF-A0A7X7V2U8-F1
#
_cell.length_a   1.000
_cell.length_b   1.000
_cell.length_c   1.000
_cell.angle_alpha   90.00
_cell.angle_beta   90.00
_cell.angle_gamma   90.00
#
_symmetry.space_group_name_H-M   'P 1'
#
loop_
_entity.id
_entity.type
_entity.pdbx_description
1 polymer ?
#
loop_
_entity_poly.entity_id
_entity_poly.type
_entity_poly.pdbx_seq_one_letter_code
_entity_poly.pdbx_strand_id
1 'polypeptide(L)'
;MHQAEAELLKKIADKRSDSVSIMQVSQEGIHVGDWFDSHPNVFDDDDVIIGASDYSIVTTRACDRALKKGKKFLSLPLSTNNGQSMLGFDFMTMDPDISRIKAEILIQYIRNAKTVHIQTDRGTDLQFGMKGRKPGFFNGTFRDNHSYSSASIEVYIPIEETKTEGTLMLDGSYGYLGKVKKPFHVSFEKGKIVSIEKCPAGNILSDYLAGYHDDRMYYGGELGLGLK
;
A
#
# COMPACT_ATOMS: atom_id res chain seq x y z
N MET A 1 2.31 12.26 13.29
CA MET A 1 3.49 12.82 14.00
C MET A 1 4.73 12.55 13.15
N HIS A 2 5.16 13.47 12.27
CA HIS A 2 6.32 13.27 11.36
C HIS A 2 7.07 14.58 11.03
N GLN A 3 7.02 15.57 11.94
CA GLN A 3 7.46 16.93 11.63
C GLN A 3 8.94 17.01 11.21
N ALA A 4 9.83 16.31 11.92
CA ALA A 4 11.26 16.30 11.59
C ALA A 4 11.52 15.69 10.20
N GLU A 5 10.81 14.62 9.83
CA GLU A 5 10.91 13.99 8.51
C GLU A 5 10.37 14.92 7.42
N ALA A 6 9.22 15.56 7.66
CA ALA A 6 8.64 16.53 6.73
C ALA A 6 9.56 17.75 6.52
N GLU A 7 10.18 18.27 7.58
CA GLU A 7 11.15 19.38 7.51
C GLU A 7 12.41 18.98 6.74
N LEU A 8 12.91 17.76 6.93
CA LEU A 8 14.03 17.22 6.15
C LEU A 8 13.68 17.05 4.67
N LEU A 9 12.51 16.49 4.36
CA LEU A 9 12.00 16.39 2.99
C LEU A 9 11.90 17.76 2.34
N LYS A 10 11.31 18.75 3.04
CA LYS A 10 11.22 20.13 2.56
C LYS A 10 12.60 20.72 2.27
N LYS A 11 13.55 20.59 3.20
CA LYS A 11 14.92 21.12 3.04
C LYS A 11 15.63 20.56 1.79
N ILE A 12 15.35 19.31 1.42
CA ILE A 12 15.90 18.71 0.20
C ILE A 12 15.12 19.14 -1.05
N ALA A 13 13.79 19.24 -0.96
CA ALA A 13 12.94 19.72 -2.04
C ALA A 13 13.22 21.19 -2.40
N ASP A 14 13.46 22.07 -1.43
CA ASP A 14 13.80 23.49 -1.63
C ASP A 14 15.06 23.68 -2.51
N LYS A 15 15.92 22.66 -2.62
CA LYS A 15 17.12 22.69 -3.47
C LYS A 15 16.84 22.28 -4.93
N ARG A 16 15.63 21.81 -5.21
CA ARG A 16 15.26 21.11 -6.46
C ARG A 16 13.97 21.65 -7.09
N SER A 17 13.24 22.52 -6.42
CA SER A 17 11.99 23.12 -6.90
C SER A 17 11.90 24.60 -6.55
N ASP A 18 11.05 25.33 -7.28
CA ASP A 18 10.88 26.77 -7.11
C ASP A 18 10.10 27.14 -5.83
N SER A 19 9.18 26.27 -5.42
CA SER A 19 8.34 26.44 -4.23
C SER A 19 8.12 25.10 -3.54
N VAL A 20 8.10 25.12 -2.20
CA VAL A 20 7.76 23.96 -1.36
C VAL A 20 6.98 24.44 -0.15
N SER A 21 5.82 23.84 0.06
CA SER A 21 4.99 24.02 1.25
C SER A 21 4.91 22.71 2.03
N ILE A 22 4.57 22.80 3.32
CA ILE A 22 4.17 21.64 4.13
C ILE A 22 2.72 21.88 4.52
N MET A 23 1.86 20.91 4.20
CA MET A 23 0.50 20.86 4.71
C MET A 23 0.42 19.81 5.82
N GLN A 24 -0.06 20.23 6.99
CA GLN A 24 -0.33 19.34 8.10
C GLN A 24 -1.84 19.22 8.29
N VAL A 25 -2.35 17.99 8.25
CA VAL A 25 -3.74 17.67 8.57
C VAL A 25 -3.79 17.19 10.01
N SER A 26 -4.66 17.79 10.82
CA SER A 26 -4.80 17.47 12.26
C SER A 26 -5.66 16.24 12.52
N GLN A 27 -6.43 15.77 11.53
CA GLN A 27 -7.20 14.54 11.63
C GLN A 27 -6.27 13.33 11.62
N GLU A 28 -6.38 12.50 12.65
CA GLU A 28 -5.56 11.31 12.83
C GLU A 28 -6.36 10.03 12.57
N GLY A 29 -5.64 8.92 12.38
CA GLY A 29 -6.22 7.58 12.28
C GLY A 29 -6.71 7.19 10.90
N ILE A 30 -7.38 6.03 10.84
CA ILE A 30 -7.83 5.35 9.62
C ILE A 30 -8.81 6.18 8.77
N HIS A 31 -9.43 7.22 9.36
CA HIS A 31 -10.42 8.08 8.72
C HIS A 31 -9.84 9.38 8.14
N VAL A 32 -8.52 9.56 8.13
CA VAL A 32 -7.88 10.76 7.55
C VAL A 32 -8.28 10.97 6.07
N GLY A 33 -8.59 9.89 5.35
CA GLY A 33 -9.06 9.94 3.96
C GLY A 33 -10.35 10.75 3.78
N ASP A 34 -11.25 10.77 4.77
CA ASP A 34 -12.53 11.49 4.70
C ASP A 34 -12.32 13.01 4.58
N TRP A 35 -11.25 13.52 5.19
CA TRP A 35 -10.87 14.93 5.07
C TRP A 35 -10.47 15.27 3.62
N PHE A 36 -9.65 14.43 3.00
CA PHE A 36 -9.24 14.61 1.61
C PHE A 36 -10.40 14.41 0.63
N ASP A 37 -11.35 13.54 0.96
CA ASP A 37 -12.57 13.34 0.17
C ASP A 37 -13.53 14.53 0.22
N SER A 38 -13.55 15.25 1.35
CA SER A 38 -14.32 16.49 1.52
C SER A 38 -13.62 17.73 0.95
N HIS A 39 -12.31 17.66 0.69
CA HIS A 39 -11.50 18.75 0.13
C HIS A 39 -10.80 18.32 -1.18
N PRO A 40 -11.55 17.94 -2.23
CA PRO A 40 -10.96 17.33 -3.42
C PRO A 40 -9.99 18.26 -4.16
N ASN A 41 -10.11 19.57 -4.01
CA ASN A 41 -9.27 20.58 -4.67
C ASN A 41 -8.01 20.96 -3.87
N VAL A 42 -7.73 20.33 -2.72
CA VAL A 42 -6.63 20.73 -1.83
C VAL A 42 -5.25 20.73 -2.50
N PHE A 43 -5.04 19.88 -3.51
CA PHE A 43 -3.78 19.76 -4.26
C PHE A 43 -3.78 20.52 -5.60
N ASP A 44 -4.77 21.37 -5.87
CA ASP A 44 -4.94 21.98 -7.20
C ASP A 44 -3.74 22.87 -7.59
N ASP A 45 -3.12 23.53 -6.60
CA ASP A 45 -1.99 24.45 -6.78
C ASP A 45 -0.62 23.74 -6.77
N ASP A 46 -0.57 22.44 -6.47
CA ASP A 46 0.66 21.66 -6.37
C ASP A 46 0.94 20.88 -7.66
N ASP A 47 2.19 20.81 -8.09
CA ASP A 47 2.60 19.99 -9.24
C ASP A 47 3.04 18.57 -8.85
N VAL A 48 3.65 18.46 -7.67
CA VAL A 48 4.13 17.20 -7.09
C VAL A 48 3.72 17.16 -5.63
N ILE A 49 3.04 16.10 -5.24
CA ILE A 49 2.55 15.86 -3.89
C ILE A 49 3.27 14.63 -3.32
N ILE A 50 3.81 14.76 -2.11
CA ILE A 50 4.33 13.62 -1.35
C ILE A 50 3.38 13.38 -0.17
N GLY A 51 2.66 12.27 -0.21
CA GLY A 51 1.82 11.79 0.88
C GLY A 51 2.66 11.20 2.00
N ALA A 52 3.38 12.06 2.72
CA ALA A 52 4.22 11.73 3.88
C ALA A 52 3.33 11.55 5.13
N SER A 53 2.51 10.50 5.14
CA SER A 53 1.41 10.31 6.09
C SER A 53 1.53 9.05 6.93
N ASP A 54 0.81 8.99 8.04
CA ASP A 54 0.69 7.77 8.85
C ASP A 54 -0.13 6.69 8.11
N TYR A 55 -1.26 7.10 7.53
CA TYR A 55 -2.15 6.26 6.72
C TYR A 55 -2.14 6.71 5.27
N SER A 56 -2.25 5.78 4.32
CA SER A 56 -2.27 6.12 2.91
C SER A 56 -3.52 6.94 2.56
N ILE A 57 -3.32 7.99 1.76
CA ILE A 57 -4.39 8.86 1.23
C ILE A 57 -4.59 8.68 -0.27
N VAL A 58 -3.94 7.67 -0.87
CA VAL A 58 -3.88 7.50 -2.33
C VAL A 58 -5.25 7.31 -2.98
N THR A 59 -6.17 6.61 -2.31
CA THR A 59 -7.51 6.29 -2.85
C THR A 59 -8.53 7.42 -2.66
N THR A 60 -8.10 8.58 -2.18
CA THR A 60 -8.99 9.73 -1.92
C THR A 60 -9.34 10.49 -3.20
N ARG A 61 -10.47 11.20 -3.18
CA ARG A 61 -10.93 12.07 -4.27
C ARG A 61 -9.94 13.20 -4.57
N ALA A 62 -9.25 13.71 -3.55
CA ALA A 62 -8.19 14.70 -3.74
C ALA A 62 -7.05 14.16 -4.60
N CYS A 63 -6.57 12.94 -4.30
CA CYS A 63 -5.51 12.30 -5.07
C CYS A 63 -5.97 11.96 -6.49
N ASP A 64 -7.16 11.37 -6.65
CA ASP A 64 -7.74 11.07 -7.96
C ASP A 64 -7.87 12.32 -8.84
N ARG A 65 -8.34 13.44 -8.28
CA ARG A 65 -8.43 14.72 -8.99
C ARG A 65 -7.05 15.24 -9.41
N ALA A 66 -6.08 15.24 -8.50
CA ALA A 66 -4.73 15.69 -8.79
C ALA A 66 -4.12 14.89 -9.94
N LEU A 67 -4.22 13.55 -9.91
CA LEU A 67 -3.74 12.67 -10.97
C LEU A 67 -4.45 12.93 -12.30
N LYS A 68 -5.77 13.13 -12.31
CA LYS A 68 -6.54 13.49 -13.51
C LYS A 68 -6.14 14.83 -14.11
N LYS A 69 -5.63 15.75 -13.29
CA LYS A 69 -5.07 17.04 -13.74
C LYS A 69 -3.61 16.95 -14.18
N GLY A 70 -3.03 15.75 -14.24
CA GLY A 70 -1.64 15.53 -14.64
C GLY A 70 -0.62 15.87 -13.55
N LYS A 71 -1.05 16.07 -12.30
CA LYS A 71 -0.16 16.25 -11.15
C LYS A 71 0.49 14.93 -10.79
N LYS A 72 1.59 14.97 -10.04
CA LYS A 72 2.31 13.77 -9.58
C LYS A 72 2.06 13.50 -8.09
N PHE A 73 1.84 12.24 -7.71
CA PHE A 73 1.62 11.86 -6.32
C PHE A 73 2.52 10.70 -5.89
N LEU A 74 3.35 10.90 -4.87
CA LEU A 74 4.17 9.86 -4.24
C LEU A 74 3.53 9.45 -2.92
N SER A 75 3.06 8.21 -2.81
CA SER A 75 2.66 7.62 -1.54
C SER A 75 3.91 7.25 -0.73
N LEU A 76 4.12 7.92 0.41
CA LEU A 76 5.27 7.69 1.29
C LEU A 76 4.78 7.55 2.75
N PRO A 77 4.18 6.42 3.13
CA PRO A 77 3.76 6.23 4.51
C PRO A 77 4.97 6.26 5.44
N LEU A 78 4.95 7.14 6.44
CA LEU A 78 6.05 7.32 7.39
C LEU A 78 5.84 6.55 8.71
N SER A 79 4.69 5.88 8.86
CA SER A 79 4.31 5.19 10.08
C SER A 79 5.29 4.06 10.42
N THR A 80 5.87 4.12 11.62
CA THR A 80 6.68 3.05 12.20
C THR A 80 6.26 2.81 13.65
N ASN A 81 6.42 1.58 14.12
CA ASN A 81 6.05 1.17 15.48
C ASN A 81 7.26 0.72 16.32
N ASN A 82 8.47 1.04 15.84
CA ASN A 82 9.75 0.68 16.46
C ASN A 82 10.60 1.90 16.85
N GLY A 83 10.08 3.12 16.66
CA GLY A 83 10.78 4.38 16.97
C GLY A 83 11.88 4.77 15.98
N GLN A 84 12.08 4.00 14.90
CA GLN A 84 13.00 4.34 13.81
C GLN A 84 12.24 5.13 12.75
N SER A 85 12.84 6.18 12.18
CA SER A 85 12.27 6.87 11.01
C SER A 85 12.17 5.92 9.82
N MET A 86 11.06 5.99 9.08
CA MET A 86 10.86 5.19 7.86
C MET A 86 11.96 5.49 6.83
N LEU A 87 12.39 6.76 6.75
CA LEU A 87 13.44 7.22 5.84
C LEU A 87 14.82 6.61 6.15
N GLY A 88 14.99 6.01 7.32
CA GLY A 88 16.24 5.38 7.76
C GLY A 88 16.34 3.88 7.47
N PHE A 89 15.36 3.27 6.81
CA PHE A 89 15.45 1.85 6.45
C PHE A 89 16.21 1.63 5.15
N ASP A 90 17.01 0.56 5.08
CA ASP A 90 17.86 0.25 3.92
C ASP A 90 17.10 0.12 2.59
N PHE A 91 15.82 -0.26 2.61
CA PHE A 91 15.03 -0.36 1.38
C PHE A 91 14.85 1.00 0.68
N MET A 92 14.97 2.11 1.42
CA MET A 92 14.97 3.47 0.86
C MET A 92 16.18 3.73 -0.05
N THR A 93 17.20 2.88 0.00
CA THR A 93 18.40 2.96 -0.85
C THR A 93 18.39 1.98 -2.02
N MET A 94 17.28 1.24 -2.22
CA MET A 94 17.13 0.35 -3.37
C MET A 94 17.19 1.13 -4.69
N ASP A 95 17.79 0.52 -5.69
CA ASP A 95 17.89 1.11 -7.03
C ASP A 95 16.55 0.97 -7.78
N PRO A 96 15.87 2.08 -8.12
CA PRO A 96 14.59 2.05 -8.82
C PRO A 96 14.67 1.43 -10.22
N ASP A 97 15.83 1.54 -10.90
CA ASP A 97 16.03 1.02 -12.25
C ASP A 97 16.21 -0.51 -12.21
N ILE A 98 16.94 -1.04 -11.22
CA ILE A 98 17.03 -2.50 -10.98
C ILE A 98 15.66 -3.06 -10.60
N SER A 99 14.95 -2.38 -9.69
CA SER A 99 13.59 -2.77 -9.30
C SER A 99 12.64 -2.83 -10.50
N ARG A 100 12.68 -1.81 -11.37
CA ARG A 100 11.88 -1.77 -12.60
C ARG A 100 12.16 -2.98 -13.50
N ILE A 101 13.43 -3.31 -13.75
CA ILE A 101 13.79 -4.47 -14.58
C ILE A 101 13.22 -5.77 -13.99
N LYS A 102 13.38 -6.00 -12.68
CA LYS A 102 12.79 -7.16 -12.00
C LYS A 102 11.26 -7.19 -12.14
N ALA A 103 10.61 -6.04 -11.94
CA ALA A 103 9.17 -5.89 -12.06
C ALA A 103 8.66 -6.22 -13.47
N GLU A 104 9.28 -5.66 -14.50
CA GLU A 104 8.93 -5.88 -15.90
C GLU A 104 9.03 -7.35 -16.28
N ILE A 105 10.10 -8.03 -15.84
CA ILE A 105 10.28 -9.47 -16.05
C ILE A 105 9.12 -10.24 -15.38
N LEU A 106 8.84 -9.97 -14.10
CA LEU A 106 7.77 -10.64 -13.39
C LEU A 106 6.40 -10.41 -14.06
N ILE A 107 6.08 -9.15 -14.40
CA ILE A 107 4.84 -8.76 -15.10
C ILE A 107 4.69 -9.51 -16.43
N GLN A 108 5.76 -9.71 -17.19
CA GLN A 108 5.70 -10.48 -18.44
C GLN A 108 5.19 -11.91 -18.24
N TYR A 109 5.57 -12.56 -17.12
CA TYR A 109 5.10 -13.90 -16.78
C TYR A 109 3.65 -13.92 -16.30
N ILE A 110 3.22 -12.90 -15.54
CA ILE A 110 1.89 -12.92 -14.88
C ILE A 110 0.78 -12.23 -15.67
N ARG A 111 1.06 -11.30 -16.58
CA ARG A 111 0.03 -10.43 -17.22
C ARG A 111 -1.06 -11.17 -17.99
N ASN A 112 -0.79 -12.40 -18.43
CA ASN A 112 -1.74 -13.25 -19.16
C ASN A 112 -2.30 -14.38 -18.29
N ALA A 113 -1.87 -14.50 -17.04
CA ALA A 113 -2.39 -15.49 -16.12
C ALA A 113 -3.85 -15.18 -15.80
N LYS A 114 -4.63 -16.24 -15.52
CA LYS A 114 -6.00 -16.12 -15.01
C LYS A 114 -6.04 -16.31 -13.51
N THR A 115 -5.04 -16.99 -12.96
CA THR A 115 -4.97 -17.36 -11.55
C THR A 115 -3.53 -17.28 -11.07
N VAL A 116 -3.35 -16.89 -9.81
CA VAL A 116 -2.09 -17.00 -9.07
C VAL A 116 -2.32 -17.97 -7.91
N HIS A 117 -1.37 -18.88 -7.69
CA HIS A 117 -1.44 -19.86 -6.61
C HIS A 117 -0.17 -19.73 -5.76
N ILE A 118 -0.35 -19.52 -4.46
CA ILE A 118 0.74 -19.37 -3.49
C ILE A 118 0.66 -20.52 -2.50
N GLN A 119 1.73 -21.31 -2.44
CA GLN A 119 1.89 -22.38 -1.47
C GLN A 119 3.17 -22.18 -0.67
N THR A 120 3.13 -22.45 0.64
CA THR A 120 4.30 -22.45 1.51
C THR A 120 4.29 -23.69 2.41
N ASP A 121 5.47 -24.16 2.78
CA ASP A 121 5.63 -25.29 3.72
C ASP A 121 5.02 -25.01 5.10
N ARG A 122 4.76 -23.73 5.40
CA ARG A 122 4.17 -23.28 6.67
C ARG A 122 2.64 -23.33 6.67
N GLY A 123 2.02 -23.71 5.55
CA GLY A 123 0.58 -23.96 5.46
C GLY A 123 -0.23 -22.87 4.74
N THR A 124 0.42 -21.89 4.10
CA THR A 124 -0.30 -21.05 3.14
C THR A 124 -0.59 -21.89 1.91
N ASP A 125 -1.85 -21.89 1.48
CA ASP A 125 -2.33 -22.43 0.22
C ASP A 125 -3.47 -21.53 -0.26
N LEU A 126 -3.13 -20.52 -1.06
CA LEU A 126 -4.07 -19.49 -1.53
C LEU A 126 -4.08 -19.41 -3.04
N GLN A 127 -5.28 -19.45 -3.62
CA GLN A 127 -5.52 -19.19 -5.03
C GLN A 127 -6.25 -17.85 -5.20
N PHE A 128 -5.78 -17.04 -6.14
CA PHE A 128 -6.38 -15.76 -6.53
C PHE A 128 -6.80 -15.81 -7.99
N GLY A 129 -7.98 -15.28 -8.32
CA GLY A 129 -8.37 -14.94 -9.69
C GLY A 129 -7.82 -13.58 -10.11
N MET A 130 -7.33 -13.46 -11.33
CA MET A 130 -6.83 -12.20 -11.91
C MET A 130 -7.23 -12.02 -13.37
N LYS A 131 -8.27 -12.71 -13.84
CA LYS A 131 -8.67 -12.68 -15.25
C LYS A 131 -9.04 -11.25 -15.67
N GLY A 132 -8.35 -10.73 -16.69
CA GLY A 132 -8.60 -9.40 -17.23
C GLY A 132 -8.08 -8.26 -16.34
N ARG A 133 -7.36 -8.57 -15.26
CA ARG A 133 -6.70 -7.60 -14.40
C ARG A 133 -5.32 -7.26 -14.96
N LYS A 134 -4.89 -6.01 -14.75
CA LYS A 134 -3.60 -5.51 -15.24
C LYS A 134 -2.65 -5.31 -14.07
N PRO A 135 -1.64 -6.17 -13.90
CA PRO A 135 -0.63 -5.95 -12.89
C PRO A 135 0.22 -4.74 -13.24
N GLY A 136 0.73 -4.06 -12.21
CA GLY A 136 1.65 -2.95 -12.30
C GLY A 136 2.74 -3.07 -11.25
N PHE A 137 3.54 -2.03 -11.08
CA PHE A 137 4.57 -2.02 -10.06
C PHE A 137 4.76 -0.64 -9.45
N PHE A 138 5.37 -0.63 -8.27
CA PHE A 138 5.89 0.56 -7.62
C PHE A 138 7.39 0.37 -7.36
N ASN A 139 8.15 1.44 -7.58
CA ASN A 139 9.60 1.44 -7.36
C ASN A 139 10.09 2.77 -6.77
N GLY A 140 9.21 3.58 -6.18
CA GLY A 140 9.58 4.84 -5.54
C GLY A 140 9.86 6.03 -6.47
N THR A 141 9.53 5.96 -7.77
CA THR A 141 9.80 7.06 -8.71
C THR A 141 8.75 7.24 -9.80
N PHE A 142 8.67 8.47 -10.32
CA PHE A 142 7.79 8.87 -11.44
C PHE A 142 8.44 8.71 -12.82
N ARG A 143 9.62 8.07 -12.91
CA ARG A 143 10.30 7.85 -14.19
C ARG A 143 9.37 7.08 -15.15
N ASP A 144 9.60 7.27 -16.44
CA ASP A 144 8.83 6.66 -17.54
C ASP A 144 7.36 7.14 -17.65
N ASN A 145 7.12 8.42 -17.34
CA ASN A 145 5.83 9.12 -17.47
C ASN A 145 4.71 8.60 -16.55
N HIS A 146 5.04 7.97 -15.43
CA HIS A 146 4.05 7.68 -14.40
C HIS A 146 3.71 8.93 -13.57
N SER A 147 2.43 9.23 -13.42
CA SER A 147 1.93 10.30 -12.53
C SER A 147 1.84 9.85 -11.07
N TYR A 148 1.95 8.54 -10.80
CA TYR A 148 1.78 7.97 -9.47
C TYR A 148 2.88 6.94 -9.18
N SER A 149 3.39 6.96 -7.95
CA SER A 149 4.26 5.91 -7.41
C SER A 149 4.04 5.77 -5.91
N SER A 150 4.46 4.63 -5.36
CA SER A 150 4.59 4.38 -3.93
C SER A 150 6.06 4.17 -3.57
N ALA A 151 6.42 4.43 -2.31
CA ALA A 151 7.71 4.06 -1.74
C ALA A 151 7.86 2.54 -1.51
N SER A 152 6.77 1.78 -1.71
CA SER A 152 6.86 0.33 -1.84
C SER A 152 7.64 -0.07 -3.09
N ILE A 153 8.38 -1.17 -2.97
CA ILE A 153 9.15 -1.77 -4.06
C ILE A 153 8.54 -3.15 -4.36
N GLU A 154 7.55 -3.16 -5.23
CA GLU A 154 6.68 -4.33 -5.44
C GLU A 154 6.05 -4.37 -6.83
N VAL A 155 5.66 -5.57 -7.26
CA VAL A 155 4.62 -5.76 -8.28
C VAL A 155 3.29 -5.93 -7.56
N TYR A 156 2.29 -5.16 -7.96
CA TYR A 156 0.93 -5.31 -7.48
C TYR A 156 0.04 -5.93 -8.55
N ILE A 157 -0.86 -6.81 -8.12
CA ILE A 157 -1.78 -7.54 -8.96
C ILE A 157 -3.19 -7.25 -8.45
N PRO A 158 -3.98 -6.43 -9.18
CA PRO A 158 -5.41 -6.34 -8.91
C PRO A 158 -6.02 -7.74 -9.08
N ILE A 159 -6.83 -8.16 -8.12
CA ILE A 159 -7.46 -9.48 -8.15
C ILE A 159 -8.95 -9.36 -8.44
N GLU A 160 -9.57 -10.46 -8.86
CA GLU A 160 -11.01 -10.61 -8.84
C GLU A 160 -11.44 -10.79 -7.38
N GLU A 161 -12.15 -9.80 -6.84
CA GLU A 161 -12.46 -9.66 -5.42
C GLU A 161 -13.22 -10.86 -4.87
N THR A 162 -13.94 -11.60 -5.72
CA THR A 162 -14.74 -12.78 -5.38
C THR A 162 -14.06 -14.11 -5.70
N LYS A 163 -12.75 -14.12 -6.01
CA LYS A 163 -12.02 -15.29 -6.53
C LYS A 163 -10.76 -15.61 -5.74
N THR A 164 -10.76 -15.29 -4.45
CA THR A 164 -9.73 -15.76 -3.51
C THR A 164 -10.27 -16.97 -2.76
N GLU A 165 -9.53 -18.07 -2.78
CA GLU A 165 -9.90 -19.33 -2.15
C GLU A 165 -8.69 -19.89 -1.40
N GLY A 166 -8.92 -20.54 -0.25
CA GLY A 166 -7.90 -21.30 0.47
C GLY A 166 -7.54 -20.72 1.83
N THR A 167 -6.32 -20.97 2.28
CA THR A 167 -5.86 -20.63 3.64
C THR A 167 -4.55 -19.84 3.61
N LEU A 168 -4.54 -18.70 4.29
CA LEU A 168 -3.35 -17.93 4.60
C LEU A 168 -2.79 -18.38 5.95
N MET A 169 -1.52 -18.77 6.00
CA MET A 169 -0.74 -18.75 7.24
C MET A 169 -0.17 -17.34 7.41
N LEU A 170 -0.78 -16.50 8.26
CA LEU A 170 -0.30 -15.14 8.47
C LEU A 170 0.85 -15.16 9.48
N ASP A 171 2.09 -14.99 9.02
CA ASP A 171 3.30 -15.11 9.85
C ASP A 171 4.27 -13.91 9.77
N GLY A 172 3.91 -12.87 9.00
CA GLY A 172 4.74 -11.69 8.78
C GLY A 172 4.22 -10.42 9.46
N SER A 173 3.27 -9.75 8.83
CA SER A 173 2.80 -8.41 9.20
C SER A 173 1.29 -8.26 8.97
N TYR A 174 0.64 -7.45 9.81
CA TYR A 174 -0.74 -6.98 9.63
C TYR A 174 -0.84 -5.68 8.83
N GLY A 175 0.29 -5.14 8.34
CA GLY A 175 0.36 -3.76 7.88
C GLY A 175 0.43 -2.81 9.07
N TYR A 176 -0.53 -1.87 9.18
CA TYR A 176 -0.53 -0.82 10.20
C TYR A 176 -0.58 -1.32 11.66
N LEU A 177 -1.11 -2.53 11.92
CA LEU A 177 -1.11 -3.11 13.28
C LEU A 177 0.25 -3.70 13.68
N GLY A 178 1.21 -3.75 12.77
CA GLY A 178 2.58 -4.19 13.03
C GLY A 178 2.82 -5.68 12.81
N LYS A 179 3.89 -6.18 13.45
CA LYS A 179 4.39 -7.53 13.23
C LYS A 179 3.53 -8.58 13.94
N VAL A 180 3.27 -9.69 13.25
CA VAL A 180 2.60 -10.85 13.81
C VAL A 180 3.55 -11.56 14.77
N LYS A 181 3.18 -11.70 16.05
CA LYS A 181 4.03 -12.34 17.06
C LYS A 181 3.99 -13.87 16.97
N LYS A 182 2.81 -14.43 16.71
CA LYS A 182 2.58 -15.87 16.56
C LYS A 182 1.76 -16.09 15.28
N PRO A 183 2.23 -16.92 14.35
CA PRO A 183 1.49 -17.26 13.14
C PRO A 183 0.12 -17.86 13.44
N PHE A 184 -0.85 -17.62 12.57
CA PHE A 184 -2.22 -18.14 12.69
C PHE A 184 -2.90 -18.21 11.33
N HIS A 185 -3.96 -19.00 11.22
CA HIS A 185 -4.66 -19.23 9.96
C HIS A 185 -5.78 -18.21 9.69
N VAL A 186 -5.93 -17.85 8.43
CA VAL A 186 -7.09 -17.11 7.89
C VAL A 186 -7.61 -17.84 6.66
N SER A 187 -8.89 -18.18 6.64
CA SER A 187 -9.51 -18.92 5.53
C SER A 187 -10.35 -18.01 4.65
N PHE A 188 -10.24 -18.19 3.35
CA PHE A 188 -10.94 -17.45 2.31
C PHE A 188 -11.86 -18.38 1.53
N GLU A 189 -13.10 -17.94 1.31
CA GLU A 189 -14.03 -18.56 0.38
C GLU A 189 -14.70 -17.48 -0.48
N LYS A 190 -14.74 -17.69 -1.80
CA LYS A 190 -15.36 -16.76 -2.77
C LYS A 190 -14.89 -15.33 -2.59
N GLY A 191 -13.60 -15.15 -2.30
CA GLY A 191 -12.97 -13.86 -2.08
C GLY A 191 -13.04 -13.30 -0.66
N LYS A 192 -13.91 -13.85 0.20
CA LYS A 192 -14.18 -13.33 1.54
C LYS A 192 -13.42 -14.13 2.60
N ILE A 193 -12.85 -13.44 3.58
CA ILE A 193 -12.42 -14.07 4.84
C ILE A 193 -13.64 -14.66 5.55
N VAL A 194 -13.69 -15.98 5.67
CA VAL A 194 -14.78 -16.71 6.35
C VAL A 194 -14.40 -17.20 7.74
N SER A 195 -13.10 -17.30 8.02
CA SER A 195 -12.59 -17.73 9.32
C SER A 195 -11.26 -17.06 9.63
N ILE A 196 -11.12 -16.59 10.87
CA ILE A 196 -9.85 -16.17 11.46
C ILE A 196 -9.65 -17.04 12.69
N GLU A 197 -8.47 -17.64 12.83
CA GLU A 197 -8.15 -18.50 13.97
C GLU A 197 -8.33 -17.75 15.30
N LYS A 198 -9.06 -18.35 16.24
CA LYS A 198 -9.34 -17.77 17.57
C LYS A 198 -8.12 -17.87 18.48
N CYS A 199 -7.17 -16.98 18.29
CA CYS A 199 -5.99 -16.83 19.12
C CYS A 199 -5.70 -15.34 19.38
N PRO A 200 -4.79 -14.96 20.30
CA PRO A 200 -4.51 -13.56 20.58
C PRO A 200 -4.12 -12.74 19.34
N ALA A 201 -3.41 -13.35 18.39
CA ALA A 201 -3.04 -12.74 17.11
C ALA A 201 -4.26 -12.56 16.18
N GLY A 202 -5.04 -13.62 15.98
CA GLY A 202 -6.26 -13.56 15.15
C GLY A 202 -7.34 -12.63 15.69
N ASN A 203 -7.45 -12.49 17.02
CA ASN A 203 -8.38 -11.53 17.63
C ASN A 203 -8.02 -10.09 17.29
N ILE A 204 -6.73 -9.73 17.26
CA ILE A 204 -6.27 -8.39 16.85
C ILE A 204 -6.74 -8.07 15.42
N LEU A 205 -6.57 -9.01 14.48
CA LEU A 205 -7.04 -8.82 13.10
C LEU A 205 -8.58 -8.73 13.04
N SER A 206 -9.27 -9.59 13.80
CA SER A 206 -10.74 -9.63 13.82
C SER A 206 -11.33 -8.32 14.35
N ASP A 207 -10.79 -7.80 15.45
CA ASP A 207 -11.22 -6.54 16.06
C ASP A 207 -10.94 -5.35 15.14
N TYR A 208 -9.79 -5.34 14.47
CA TYR A 208 -9.45 -4.31 13.49
C TYR A 208 -10.42 -4.27 12.31
N LEU A 209 -10.70 -5.43 11.69
CA LEU A 209 -11.64 -5.50 10.57
C LEU A 209 -13.06 -5.11 11.01
N ALA A 210 -13.50 -5.57 12.19
CA ALA A 210 -14.82 -5.23 12.73
C ALA A 210 -14.99 -3.74 13.02
N GLY A 211 -13.90 -3.05 13.42
CA GLY A 211 -13.90 -1.62 13.72
C GLY A 211 -14.26 -0.70 12.56
N TYR A 212 -14.14 -1.18 11.31
CA TYR A 212 -14.58 -0.43 10.13
C TYR A 212 -16.11 -0.44 9.93
N HIS A 213 -16.83 -1.35 10.60
CA HIS A 213 -18.27 -1.53 10.42
C HIS A 213 -18.69 -1.72 8.96
N ASP A 214 -17.86 -2.39 8.16
CA ASP A 214 -18.05 -2.59 6.72
C ASP A 214 -17.64 -4.00 6.29
N ASP A 215 -18.61 -4.77 5.79
CA ASP A 215 -18.42 -6.14 5.31
C ASP A 215 -17.43 -6.25 4.14
N ARG A 216 -17.19 -5.15 3.41
CA ARG A 216 -16.23 -5.11 2.31
C ARG A 216 -14.79 -5.29 2.78
N MET A 217 -14.49 -5.01 4.06
CA MET A 217 -13.14 -5.16 4.63
C MET A 217 -12.66 -6.61 4.69
N TYR A 218 -13.56 -7.58 4.54
CA TYR A 218 -13.21 -9.00 4.55
C TYR A 218 -12.81 -9.53 3.16
N TYR A 219 -12.79 -8.69 2.13
CA TYR A 219 -12.38 -9.08 0.78
C TYR A 219 -10.97 -8.60 0.47
N GLY A 220 -10.21 -9.43 -0.24
CA GLY A 220 -8.92 -9.01 -0.79
C GLY A 220 -9.12 -8.05 -1.96
N GLY A 221 -8.38 -6.93 -1.96
CA GLY A 221 -8.38 -5.97 -3.08
C GLY A 221 -7.19 -6.15 -4.03
N GLU A 222 -6.07 -6.68 -3.54
CA GLU A 222 -4.80 -6.72 -4.26
C GLU A 222 -3.91 -7.85 -3.73
N LEU A 223 -3.06 -8.39 -4.61
CA LEU A 223 -1.92 -9.23 -4.25
C LEU A 223 -0.61 -8.49 -4.57
N GLY A 224 0.21 -8.22 -3.55
CA GLY A 224 1.54 -7.61 -3.69
C GLY A 224 2.67 -8.64 -3.65
N LEU A 225 3.68 -8.47 -4.51
CA LEU A 225 4.90 -9.28 -4.57
C LEU A 225 6.12 -8.35 -4.45
N GLY A 226 6.84 -8.42 -3.33
CA GLY A 226 8.02 -7.60 -3.08
C GLY A 226 9.19 -7.93 -4.02
N LEU A 227 9.96 -6.91 -4.43
CA LEU A 227 11.04 -7.02 -5.43
C LEU A 227 12.47 -6.89 -4.85
N LYS A 228 12.63 -7.15 -3.54
CA LYS A 228 13.95 -7.11 -2.89
C LYS A 228 14.98 -7.99 -3.58
#